data_AF-A0A9E0KEW0-F1
#
_entry.id   AF-A0A9E0KEW0-F1
#
_cell.length_a   1.000
_cell.length_b   1.000
_cell.length_c   1.000
_cell.angle_alpha   90.00
_cell.angle_beta   90.00
_cell.angle_gamma   90.00
#
_symmetry.space_group_name_H-M   'P 1'
#
loop_
_entity.id
_entity.type
_entity.pdbx_description
1 polymer ?
#
loop_
_entity_poly.entity_id
_entity_poly.type
_entity_poly.pdbx_seq_one_letter_code
_entity_poly.pdbx_strand_id
1 'polypeptide(L)' 'MTDMADVFDPEPLPPQAPGENECCGSGCERCVWVVHAEETAHWRQAHADWLARQPPPVAG' A
#
# COMPACT_ATOMS: atom_id res chain seq x y z
N MET A 1 -7.76 0.58 25.82
CA MET A 1 -7.34 -0.64 25.10
C MET A 1 -6.38 -0.16 24.03
N THR A 2 -5.17 0.22 24.41
CA THR A 2 -4.18 0.73 23.46
C THR A 2 -3.52 -0.49 22.84
N ASP A 3 -3.96 -0.84 21.64
CA ASP A 3 -3.44 -1.97 20.88
C ASP A 3 -1.96 -1.73 20.61
N MET A 4 -1.12 -2.74 20.83
CA MET A 4 0.34 -2.67 20.70
C MET A 4 0.81 -2.34 19.26
N ALA A 5 -0.12 -2.25 18.30
CA ALA A 5 0.10 -1.66 16.98
C ALA A 5 0.42 -0.15 17.00
N ASP A 6 0.06 0.58 18.06
CA ASP A 6 0.38 2.03 18.16
C ASP A 6 1.86 2.29 18.49
N VAL A 7 2.53 1.32 19.12
CA VAL A 7 3.96 1.41 19.54
C VAL A 7 4.93 1.08 18.41
N PHE A 8 4.46 0.34 17.40
CA PHE A 8 5.19 0.06 16.17
C PHE A 8 4.35 0.56 15.00
N ASP A 9 4.68 1.74 14.47
CA ASP A 9 4.13 2.30 13.23
C ASP A 9 5.09 2.00 12.07
N PRO A 10 5.16 0.74 11.58
CA PRO A 10 6.05 0.38 10.49
C PRO A 10 5.60 1.05 9.19
N GLU A 11 6.55 1.25 8.28
CA GLU A 11 6.24 1.70 6.94
C GLU A 11 5.27 0.72 6.25
N PRO A 12 4.15 1.20 5.69
CA PRO A 12 3.23 0.33 4.96
C PRO A 12 3.91 -0.19 3.69
N LEU A 13 3.79 -1.50 3.46
CA LEU A 13 4.38 -2.15 2.30
C LEU A 13 3.51 -1.95 1.05
N PRO A 14 4.11 -1.68 -0.12
CA PRO A 14 3.36 -1.58 -1.37
C PRO A 14 2.73 -2.92 -1.73
N PRO A 15 1.54 -2.92 -2.35
CA PRO A 15 0.94 -4.15 -2.87
C PRO A 15 1.83 -4.74 -3.96
N GLN A 16 1.87 -6.07 -4.02
CA GLN A 16 2.62 -6.79 -5.02
C GLN A 16 1.93 -6.65 -6.38
N ALA A 17 2.69 -6.26 -7.40
CA ALA A 17 2.18 -6.21 -8.76
C ALA A 17 1.70 -7.60 -9.20
N PRO A 18 0.55 -7.70 -9.88
CA PRO A 18 0.03 -8.98 -10.34
C PRO A 18 0.89 -9.55 -11.46
N GLY A 19 0.89 -10.87 -11.58
CA GLY A 19 1.55 -11.58 -12.67
C GLY A 19 0.83 -11.40 -14.01
N GLU A 20 1.57 -11.49 -15.11
CA GLU A 20 1.02 -11.37 -16.47
C GLU A 20 -0.10 -12.39 -16.78
N ASN A 21 -0.02 -13.59 -16.20
CA ASN A 21 -0.98 -14.68 -16.39
C ASN A 21 -2.16 -14.65 -15.40
N GLU A 22 -2.17 -13.72 -14.44
CA GLU A 22 -3.29 -13.60 -13.50
C GLU A 22 -4.47 -12.84 -14.13
N CYS A 23 -4.19 -11.97 -15.10
CA CYS A 23 -5.22 -11.29 -15.87
C CYS A 23 -5.79 -12.22 -16.95
N CYS A 24 -7.09 -12.51 -16.89
CA CYS A 24 -7.77 -13.34 -17.89
C CYS A 24 -7.97 -12.66 -19.26
N GLY A 25 -7.62 -11.37 -19.41
CA GLY A 25 -7.69 -10.61 -20.66
C GLY A 25 -9.10 -10.42 -21.25
N SER A 26 -10.14 -10.95 -20.60
CA SER A 26 -11.51 -11.01 -21.14
C SER A 26 -12.43 -9.92 -20.58
N GLY A 27 -11.87 -8.93 -19.88
CA GLY A 27 -12.63 -7.82 -19.28
C GLY A 27 -13.57 -8.27 -18.16
N CYS A 28 -13.11 -9.15 -17.27
CA CYS A 28 -13.88 -9.58 -16.11
C CYS A 28 -14.25 -8.39 -15.19
N GLU A 29 -15.38 -8.52 -14.49
CA GLU A 29 -15.90 -7.49 -13.57
C GLU A 29 -14.91 -7.11 -12.46
N ARG A 30 -14.12 -8.09 -11.99
CA ARG A 30 -13.10 -7.91 -10.98
C ARG A 30 -11.71 -8.20 -11.55
N CYS A 31 -11.28 -7.31 -12.44
CA CYS A 31 -9.95 -7.37 -13.04
C CYS A 31 -8.87 -7.18 -11.95
N VAL A 32 -7.86 -8.03 -12.00
CA VAL A 32 -6.72 -8.02 -11.07
C VAL A 32 -5.98 -6.67 -11.10
N TRP A 33 -5.90 -6.03 -12.27
CA TRP A 33 -5.31 -4.70 -12.41
C TRP A 33 -6.15 -3.60 -11.75
N VAL A 34 -7.48 -3.76 -11.74
CA VAL A 34 -8.38 -2.84 -11.05
C VAL A 34 -8.20 -2.98 -9.54
N VAL A 35 -8.25 -4.21 -9.03
CA VAL A 35 -8.02 -4.48 -7.60
C VAL A 35 -6.66 -3.95 -7.16
N HIS A 36 -5.60 -4.24 -7.91
CA HIS A 36 -4.27 -3.72 -7.60
C HIS A 36 -4.21 -2.19 -7.60
N ALA A 37 -4.88 -1.53 -8.55
CA ALA A 37 -4.91 -0.07 -8.60
C ALA A 37 -5.60 0.52 -7.36
N GLU A 38 -6.69 -0.09 -6.90
CA GLU A 38 -7.39 0.30 -5.67
C GLU A 38 -6.50 0.11 -4.43
N GLU A 39 -5.86 -1.06 -4.29
CA GLU A 39 -4.93 -1.32 -3.17
C GLU A 39 -3.72 -0.39 -3.20
N THR A 40 -3.21 -0.08 -4.39
CA THR A 40 -2.11 0.88 -4.57
C THR A 40 -2.53 2.27 -4.14
N ALA A 41 -3.77 2.69 -4.44
CA ALA A 41 -4.28 3.98 -4.00
C ALA A 41 -4.38 4.05 -2.47
N HIS A 42 -4.87 2.99 -1.82
CA HIS A 42 -4.92 2.91 -0.37
C HIS A 42 -3.52 2.92 0.26
N TRP A 43 -2.59 2.15 -0.30
CA TRP A 43 -1.20 2.15 0.16
C TRP A 43 -0.57 3.53 0.04
N ARG A 44 -0.77 4.25 -1.07
CA ARG A 44 -0.23 5.61 -1.25
C ARG A 44 -0.72 6.58 -0.19
N GLN A 45 -2.00 6.50 0.20
CA GLN A 45 -2.54 7.32 1.28
C GLN A 45 -1.88 6.97 2.62
N ALA A 46 -1.87 5.69 2.99
CA ALA A 46 -1.25 5.23 4.23
C ALA A 46 0.25 5.57 4.31
N HIS A 47 0.96 5.46 3.19
CA HIS A 47 2.39 5.77 3.08
C HIS A 47 2.66 7.26 3.20
N ALA A 48 1.81 8.10 2.59
CA ALA A 48 1.90 9.55 2.77
C ALA A 48 1.66 9.97 4.22
N ASP A 49 0.66 9.37 4.88
CA ASP A 49 0.40 9.62 6.30
C ASP A 49 1.56 9.17 7.18
N TRP A 50 2.17 8.02 6.87
CA TRP A 50 3.37 7.53 7.55
C TRP A 50 4.56 8.49 7.38
N LEU A 51 4.81 8.95 6.15
CA LEU A 51 5.87 9.92 5.85
C LEU A 51 5.68 11.24 6.62
N ALA A 52 4.44 11.71 6.78
CA ALA A 52 4.14 12.91 7.55
C ALA A 52 4.47 12.78 9.05
N ARG A 53 4.49 11.54 9.58
CA ARG A 53 4.88 11.25 10.97
C ARG A 53 6.40 11.04 11.12
N GLN A 54 7.13 10.82 10.03
CA GLN A 54 8.58 10.59 10.10
C GLN A 54 9.34 11.87 10.46
N PRO A 55 10.36 11.78 11.32
CA PRO A 55 11.24 12.92 11.55
C PRO A 55 11.97 13.28 10.24
N PRO A 56 12.32 14.57 10.05
CA PRO A 56 13.11 14.96 8.89
C PRO A 56 14.42 14.19 8.86
N PRO A 57 14.94 13.83 7.67
CA PRO A 57 16.21 13.13 7.56
C PRO A 57 17.28 13.97 8.26
N VAL A 58 17.93 13.38 9.28
CA VAL A 58 19.05 14.01 9.96
C VAL A 58 20.18 14.15 8.95
N ALA A 59 20.40 15.37 8.47
CA ALA A 59 21.56 15.69 7.67
C ALA A 59 22.80 15.58 8.56
N GLY A 60 23.62 14.56 8.32
CA GLY A 60 24.95 14.43 8.89
C GLY A 60 25.96 15.35 8.23
#